data_AF-A0A349BWJ0-F1
#
_entry.id   AF-A0A349BWJ0-F1
#
_cell.length_a   1.000
_cell.length_b   1.000
_cell.length_c   1.000
_cell.angle_alpha   90.00
_cell.angle_beta   90.00
_cell.angle_gamma   90.00
#
_symmetry.space_group_name_H-M   'P 1'
#
loop_
_entity.id
_entity.type
_entity.pdbx_description
1 polymer ?
#
loop_
_entity_poly.entity_id
_entity_poly.type
_entity_poly.pdbx_seq_one_letter_code
_entity_poly.pdbx_strand_id
1 'polypeptide(L)'
;LPPYQVYLLAEKALPGDGGKTAQSIIHARSHTAEEIGDGLAKAGISFVSLEDGLYPSRLRDIPDPPYGIYYKGYLPADSLPVTAVIGTRNADAYGKDQA
;
A
#
# COMPACT_ATOMS: atom_id res chain seq x y z
N LEU A 1 15.28 -13.25 3.28
CA LEU A 1 15.29 -12.47 4.53
C LEU A 1 13.91 -11.84 4.68
N PRO A 2 13.29 -11.86 5.87
CA PRO A 2 12.04 -11.13 6.09
C PRO A 2 12.26 -9.62 5.87
N PRO A 3 11.27 -8.87 5.36
CA PRO A 3 11.44 -7.48 4.92
C PRO A 3 12.07 -6.56 5.97
N TYR A 4 11.76 -6.76 7.26
CA TYR A 4 12.32 -5.97 8.35
C TYR A 4 13.85 -6.13 8.49
N GLN A 5 14.38 -7.33 8.23
CA GLN A 5 15.84 -7.57 8.29
C GLN A 5 16.56 -6.89 7.12
N VAL A 6 15.90 -6.78 5.96
CA VAL A 6 16.42 -6.04 4.79
C VAL A 6 16.49 -4.54 5.08
N TYR A 7 15.47 -3.99 5.74
CA TYR A 7 15.43 -2.58 6.14
C TYR A 7 16.53 -2.20 7.16
N LEU A 8 16.82 -3.10 8.11
CA LEU A 8 17.79 -2.90 9.19
C LEU A 8 19.24 -3.19 8.79
N LEU A 9 19.49 -3.81 7.64
CA LEU A 9 20.85 -4.09 7.18
C LEU A 9 21.62 -2.79 6.95
N ALA A 10 22.91 -2.80 7.32
CA ALA A 10 23.84 -1.73 6.98
C ALA A 10 23.97 -1.63 5.45
N GLU A 11 24.14 -0.42 4.91
CA GLU A 11 24.12 -0.15 3.46
C GLU A 11 25.08 -1.04 2.66
N LYS A 12 26.18 -1.45 3.29
CA LYS A 12 27.24 -2.31 2.74
C LYS A 12 26.85 -3.79 2.59
N ALA A 13 25.74 -4.22 3.20
CA ALA A 13 25.32 -5.61 3.33
C ALA A 13 23.99 -5.91 2.60
N LEU A 14 23.48 -4.97 1.80
CA LEU A 14 22.30 -5.17 0.95
C LEU A 14 22.67 -6.10 -0.24
N PRO A 15 22.01 -7.26 -0.41
CA PRO A 15 22.28 -8.14 -1.54
C PRO A 15 21.58 -7.64 -2.81
N GLY A 16 22.34 -7.42 -3.90
CA GLY A 16 21.78 -7.38 -5.27
C GLY A 16 22.13 -6.18 -6.16
N ASP A 17 22.65 -6.53 -7.35
CA ASP A 17 22.48 -5.92 -8.68
C ASP A 17 22.52 -4.39 -8.88
N GLY A 18 23.63 -3.75 -8.49
CA GLY A 18 24.03 -2.50 -9.15
C GLY A 18 23.17 -1.30 -8.78
N GLY A 19 23.32 -0.83 -7.55
CA GLY A 19 23.12 0.57 -7.15
C GLY A 19 21.68 1.09 -7.08
N LYS A 20 20.76 0.66 -7.96
CA LYS A 20 19.39 1.18 -8.04
C LYS A 20 18.57 0.80 -6.81
N THR A 21 18.59 -0.48 -6.43
CA THR A 21 17.87 -1.02 -5.28
C THR A 21 18.40 -0.44 -3.96
N ALA A 22 19.73 -0.32 -3.84
CA ALA A 22 20.37 0.28 -2.66
C ALA A 22 20.05 1.78 -2.52
N GLN A 23 20.04 2.54 -3.63
CA GLN A 23 19.70 3.96 -3.61
C GLN A 23 18.24 4.21 -3.19
N SER A 24 17.29 3.37 -3.61
CA SER A 24 15.89 3.50 -3.17
C SER A 24 15.74 3.26 -1.67
N ILE A 25 16.48 2.29 -1.12
CA ILE A 25 16.48 1.97 0.32
C ILE A 25 17.15 3.10 1.12
N ILE A 26 18.26 3.65 0.63
CA ILE A 26 18.96 4.78 1.27
C ILE A 26 18.11 6.06 1.21
N HIS A 27 17.46 6.35 0.07
CA HIS A 27 16.56 7.49 -0.05
C HIS A 27 15.34 7.37 0.87
N ALA A 28 14.82 6.16 1.07
CA ALA A 28 13.74 5.92 2.03
C ALA A 28 14.15 6.21 3.50
N ARG A 29 15.45 6.30 3.82
CA ARG A 29 15.97 6.69 5.15
C ARG A 29 16.00 8.21 5.37
N SER A 30 15.60 9.02 4.39
CA SER A 30 15.71 10.49 4.46
C SER A 30 14.66 11.16 5.34
N HIS A 31 13.59 10.45 5.70
CA HIS A 31 12.49 10.97 6.52
C HIS A 31 12.23 10.02 7.69
N THR A 32 11.89 10.58 8.85
CA THR A 32 11.47 9.77 9.99
C THR A 32 10.06 9.21 9.75
N ALA A 33 9.71 8.15 10.48
CA ALA A 33 8.35 7.60 10.44
C ALA A 33 7.31 8.66 10.83
N GLU A 34 7.65 9.59 11.73
CA GLU A 34 6.78 10.68 12.14
C GLU A 34 6.59 11.71 11.02
N GLU A 35 7.64 12.11 10.31
CA GLU A 35 7.54 13.05 9.20
C GLU A 35 6.68 12.50 8.06
N ILE A 36 6.83 11.20 7.77
CA ILE A 36 5.99 10.48 6.81
C ILE A 36 4.54 10.47 7.31
N GLY A 37 4.33 10.13 8.58
CA GLY A 37 3.01 10.12 9.22
C GLY A 37 2.31 11.48 9.14
N ASP A 38 3.02 12.56 9.45
CA ASP A 38 2.53 13.94 9.39
C ASP A 38 2.18 14.35 7.95
N GLY A 39 3.01 13.96 6.98
CA GLY A 39 2.74 14.18 5.56
C GLY A 39 1.47 13.48 5.08
N LEU A 40 1.29 12.21 5.48
CA LEU A 40 0.09 11.43 5.17
C LEU A 40 -1.15 12.03 5.83
N ALA A 41 -1.05 12.40 7.12
CA ALA A 41 -2.14 13.03 7.86
C ALA A 41 -2.59 14.34 7.20
N LYS A 42 -1.64 15.21 6.80
CA LYS A 42 -1.92 16.45 6.06
C LYS A 42 -2.58 16.19 4.69
N ALA A 43 -2.27 15.08 4.03
CA ALA A 43 -2.88 14.67 2.77
C ALA A 43 -4.27 13.99 2.95
N GLY A 44 -4.69 13.76 4.20
CA GLY A 44 -5.89 13.00 4.54
C GLY A 44 -5.77 11.51 4.22
N ILE A 45 -4.54 10.98 4.25
CA ILE A 45 -4.22 9.58 3.98
C ILE A 45 -3.98 8.89 5.32
N SER A 46 -4.61 7.73 5.49
CA SER A 46 -4.47 6.86 6.64
C SER A 46 -3.81 5.55 6.22
N PHE A 47 -3.25 4.83 7.18
CA PHE A 47 -2.59 3.54 6.99
C PHE A 47 -3.20 2.52 7.93
N VAL A 48 -3.41 1.29 7.44
CA VAL A 48 -3.86 0.15 8.24
C VAL A 48 -3.03 -1.08 7.88
N SER A 49 -2.56 -1.81 8.89
CA SER A 49 -1.78 -3.05 8.73
C SER A 49 -2.65 -4.29 8.91
N LEU A 50 -2.17 -5.45 8.46
CA LEU A 50 -2.87 -6.73 8.56
C LEU A 50 -3.24 -7.12 10.01
N GLU A 51 -2.46 -6.62 10.98
CA GLU A 51 -2.62 -6.81 12.42
C GLU A 51 -3.72 -5.93 13.03
N ASP A 52 -4.15 -4.88 12.32
CA ASP A 52 -5.19 -3.97 12.77
C ASP A 52 -6.59 -4.57 12.54
N GLY A 53 -7.49 -4.36 13.51
CA GLY A 53 -8.89 -4.77 13.41
C GLY A 53 -9.68 -4.02 12.32
N LEU A 54 -9.21 -2.83 11.91
CA LEU A 54 -9.80 -2.06 10.82
C LEU A 54 -9.40 -2.56 9.43
N TYR A 55 -8.47 -3.51 9.33
CA TYR A 55 -8.02 -4.04 8.05
C TYR A 55 -9.14 -4.89 7.40
N PRO A 56 -9.51 -4.61 6.13
CA PRO A 56 -10.64 -5.27 5.47
C PRO A 56 -10.48 -6.80 5.42
N SER A 57 -11.46 -7.55 5.94
CA SER A 57 -11.41 -9.03 5.93
C SER A 57 -11.24 -9.59 4.53
N ARG A 58 -11.93 -9.00 3.54
CA ARG A 58 -11.84 -9.43 2.13
C ARG A 58 -10.42 -9.38 1.57
N LEU A 59 -9.58 -8.45 2.03
CA LEU A 59 -8.16 -8.37 1.65
C LEU A 59 -7.28 -9.30 2.48
N ARG A 60 -7.71 -9.68 3.68
CA ARG A 60 -7.01 -10.65 4.52
C ARG A 60 -7.15 -12.06 3.97
N ASP A 61 -8.27 -12.35 3.30
CA ASP A 61 -8.63 -13.68 2.82
C ASP A 61 -8.08 -14.02 1.42
N ILE A 62 -7.49 -13.07 0.70
CA ILE A 62 -6.89 -13.35 -0.62
C ILE A 62 -5.53 -14.07 -0.46
N PRO A 63 -5.10 -14.85 -1.48
CA PRO A 63 -3.74 -15.35 -1.52
C PRO A 63 -2.72 -14.20 -1.53
N ASP A 64 -1.69 -14.30 -0.70
CA ASP A 64 -0.65 -13.27 -0.50
C ASP A 64 -1.23 -11.89 -0.11
N PRO A 65 -1.87 -11.79 1.07
CA PRO A 65 -2.54 -10.55 1.49
C PRO A 65 -1.51 -9.43 1.69
N PRO A 66 -1.77 -8.20 1.21
CA PRO A 66 -0.84 -7.10 1.39
C PRO A 66 -0.68 -6.77 2.87
N TYR A 67 0.55 -6.64 3.35
CA TYR A 67 0.82 -6.40 4.78
C TYR A 67 0.16 -5.13 5.33
N GLY A 68 0.03 -4.10 4.51
CA GLY A 68 -0.69 -2.88 4.87
C GLY A 68 -1.13 -2.11 3.65
N ILE A 69 -2.16 -1.29 3.82
CA ILE A 69 -2.73 -0.45 2.78
C ILE A 69 -2.82 0.99 3.25
N TYR A 70 -2.60 1.92 2.31
CA TYR A 70 -2.89 3.33 2.50
C TYR A 70 -4.25 3.65 1.87
N TYR A 71 -5.07 4.42 2.57
CA TYR A 71 -6.41 4.80 2.09
C TYR A 71 -6.71 6.26 2.40
N LYS A 72 -7.64 6.84 1.64
CA LYS A 72 -8.13 8.21 1.85
C LYS A 72 -9.62 8.17 2.12
N GLY A 73 -10.08 8.88 3.16
CA GLY A 73 -11.47 8.82 3.60
C GLY A 73 -11.69 7.68 4.59
N TYR A 74 -12.69 6.82 4.33
CA TYR A 74 -13.07 5.73 5.22
C TYR A 74 -13.09 4.38 4.48
N LEU A 75 -12.77 3.32 5.21
CA LEU A 75 -12.94 1.96 4.72
C LEU A 75 -14.41 1.53 4.90
N PRO A 76 -15.03 0.88 3.91
CA PRO A 76 -16.39 0.39 4.05
C PRO A 76 -16.45 -0.70 5.11
N ALA A 77 -17.54 -0.76 5.87
CA ALA A 77 -17.76 -1.85 6.80
C ALA A 77 -17.85 -3.19 6.04
N ASP A 78 -17.29 -4.25 6.61
CA ASP A 78 -17.25 -5.57 5.97
C ASP A 78 -18.65 -6.17 5.72
N SER A 79 -19.65 -5.74 6.51
CA SER A 79 -21.06 -6.13 6.33
C SER A 79 -21.71 -5.50 5.10
N LEU A 80 -21.13 -4.44 4.53
CA LEU A 80 -21.67 -3.79 3.35
C LEU A 80 -21.30 -4.59 2.10
N PRO A 81 -22.27 -4.83 1.18
CA PRO A 81 -21.97 -5.42 -0.11
C PRO A 81 -21.07 -4.46 -0.90
N VAL A 82 -19.98 -4.99 -1.46
CA VAL A 82 -19.03 -4.23 -2.30
C VAL A 82 -18.81 -5.03 -3.57
N THR A 83 -18.83 -4.35 -4.71
CA THR A 83 -18.51 -4.93 -6.01
C THR A 83 -17.44 -4.10 -6.70
N ALA A 84 -16.60 -4.75 -7.49
CA ALA A 84 -15.62 -4.08 -8.34
C ALA A 84 -16.20 -3.94 -9.75
N VAL A 85 -16.17 -2.72 -10.31
CA VAL A 85 -16.50 -2.46 -11.72
C VAL A 85 -15.19 -2.24 -12.47
N ILE A 86 -14.90 -3.12 -13.43
CA ILE A 86 -13.68 -3.08 -14.25
C ILE A 86 -14.04 -3.04 -15.74
N GLY A 87 -13.25 -2.34 -16.56
CA GLY A 87 -13.52 -2.17 -17.98
C GLY A 87 -12.33 -1.61 -18.76
N THR A 88 -12.55 -1.30 -20.04
CA THR A 88 -11.52 -0.69 -20.90
C THR A 88 -11.23 0.76 -20.49
N ARG A 89 -9.96 1.17 -20.60
CA ARG A 89 -9.53 2.57 -20.35
C ARG A 89 -10.16 3.55 -21.34
N ASN A 90 -10.52 3.08 -22.54
CA ASN A 90 -11.17 3.87 -23.57
C ASN A 90 -12.53 3.25 -23.92
N ALA A 91 -13.47 3.31 -22.97
CA ALA A 91 -14.84 2.88 -23.18
C ALA A 91 -15.52 3.76 -24.25
N ASP A 92 -16.26 3.11 -25.14
CA ASP A 92 -17.15 3.79 -26.07
C ASP A 92 -18.37 4.38 -25.33
N ALA A 93 -19.24 5.08 -26.06
CA ALA A 93 -20.41 5.71 -25.46
C ALA A 93 -21.34 4.67 -24.79
N TYR A 94 -21.47 3.49 -25.39
CA TYR A 94 -22.29 2.41 -24.86
C TYR A 94 -21.72 1.85 -23.55
N GLY A 95 -20.42 1.55 -23.52
CA GLY A 95 -19.75 1.02 -22.33
C GLY A 95 -19.71 1.99 -21.15
N LYS A 96 -19.83 3.31 -21.39
CA LYS A 96 -19.97 4.32 -20.33
C LYS A 96 -21.39 4.42 -19.77
N ASP A 97 -22.39 4.20 -20.62
CA ASP A 97 -23.81 4.25 -20.24
C ASP A 97 -24.25 3.01 -19.46
N GLN A 98 -23.58 1.88 -19.71
CA GLN A 98 -23.93 0.58 -19.13
C GLN A 98 -23.03 0.15 -17.95
N ALA A 99 -22.09 1.01 -17.52
CA ALA A 99 -21.22 0.79 -16.35
C ALA A 99 -21.88 1.31 -15.07
#